data_AF-A7E8X7-F1
#
_entry.id   AF-A7E8X7-F1
#
_cell.length_a   1.000
_cell.length_b   1.000
_cell.length_c   1.000
_cell.angle_alpha   90.00
_cell.angle_beta   90.00
_cell.angle_gamma   90.00
#
_symmetry.space_group_name_H-M   'P 1'
#
loop_
_entity.id
_entity.type
_entity.pdbx_description
1 polymer ?
#
loop_
_entity_poly.entity_id
_entity_poly.type
_entity_poly.pdbx_seq_one_letter_code
_entity_poly.pdbx_strand_id
1 'polypeptide(L)'
;MSRYLTRSSYTFQLAEPFPVSPLTDPIAAENIRNTLLALYTFAIDGCNWAALSRVFAPNARANYSAAIGILYGPEEIANYISTTLASFVRTQQRYGTQYITIYSPSSAISVTYF
;
A
#
# COMPACT_ATOMS: atom_id res chain seq x y z
N MET A 1 -4.58 13.29 -46.51
CA MET A 1 -3.42 12.91 -45.69
C MET A 1 -3.90 12.65 -44.27
N SER A 2 -4.25 11.40 -43.96
CA SER A 2 -4.74 10.97 -42.64
C SER A 2 -3.54 10.55 -41.78
N ARG A 3 -3.30 11.24 -40.66
CA ARG A 3 -2.27 10.86 -39.68
C ARG A 3 -2.91 9.90 -38.68
N TYR A 4 -2.52 8.63 -38.73
CA TYR A 4 -2.83 7.67 -37.68
C TYR A 4 -2.03 8.04 -36.44
N LEU A 5 -2.74 8.34 -35.34
CA LEU A 5 -2.18 8.41 -34.01
C LEU A 5 -1.90 6.97 -33.56
N THR A 6 -0.63 6.60 -33.41
CA THR A 6 -0.23 5.35 -32.76
C THR A 6 -0.72 5.37 -31.32
N ARG A 7 -1.72 4.54 -31.05
CA ARG A 7 -2.22 4.25 -29.70
C ARG A 7 -1.05 3.74 -28.87
N SER A 8 -0.65 4.49 -27.85
CA SER A 8 0.27 4.02 -26.81
C SER A 8 -0.26 2.68 -26.30
N SER A 9 0.54 1.64 -26.40
CA SER A 9 0.23 0.31 -25.90
C SER A 9 0.20 0.37 -24.38
N TYR A 10 -0.96 0.69 -23.81
CA TYR A 10 -1.23 0.45 -22.40
C TYR A 10 -1.21 -1.06 -22.19
N THR A 11 -0.10 -1.57 -21.66
CA THR A 11 -0.02 -2.92 -21.10
C THR A 11 -1.05 -3.01 -19.98
N PHE A 12 -1.93 -4.01 -20.03
CA PHE A 12 -2.87 -4.33 -18.95
C PHE A 12 -2.09 -4.91 -17.76
N GLN A 13 -1.38 -4.04 -17.04
CA GLN A 13 -0.17 -4.45 -16.32
C GLN A 13 -0.39 -4.96 -14.90
N LEU A 14 -1.59 -4.86 -14.31
CA LEU A 14 -1.82 -5.31 -12.93
C LEU A 14 -2.42 -6.72 -12.83
N ALA A 15 -3.24 -7.16 -13.78
CA ALA A 15 -3.85 -8.50 -13.71
C ALA A 15 -2.85 -9.62 -14.04
N GLU A 16 -1.89 -9.38 -14.94
CA GLU A 16 -0.87 -10.37 -15.32
C GLU A 16 0.15 -10.71 -14.21
N PRO A 17 0.72 -9.75 -13.46
CA PRO A 17 1.64 -10.08 -12.37
C PRO A 17 0.96 -10.64 -11.11
N PHE A 18 -0.37 -10.52 -10.99
CA PHE A 18 -1.14 -10.91 -9.82
C PHE A 18 -2.25 -11.92 -10.18
N PRO A 19 -1.90 -13.15 -10.61
CA PRO A 19 -2.89 -14.17 -10.93
C PRO A 19 -3.70 -14.57 -9.69
N VAL A 20 -4.97 -14.94 -9.85
CA VAL A 20 -5.81 -15.38 -8.73
C VAL A 20 -5.14 -16.56 -8.03
N SER A 21 -4.78 -16.39 -6.75
CA SER A 21 -4.20 -17.47 -5.97
C SER A 21 -5.31 -18.47 -5.59
N PRO A 22 -5.19 -19.76 -5.94
CA PRO A 22 -6.23 -20.75 -5.66
C PRO A 22 -6.28 -21.20 -4.19
N LEU A 23 -5.26 -20.86 -3.39
CA LEU A 23 -5.15 -21.19 -1.97
C LEU A 23 -4.79 -19.93 -1.19
N THR A 24 -5.82 -19.30 -0.62
CA THR A 24 -5.63 -18.17 0.30
C THR A 24 -6.18 -18.59 1.65
N ASP A 25 -5.31 -18.66 2.67
CA ASP A 25 -5.75 -18.79 4.06
C ASP A 25 -6.67 -17.60 4.40
N PRO A 26 -7.97 -17.83 4.63
CA PRO A 26 -8.93 -16.74 4.82
C PRO A 26 -8.67 -15.96 6.11
N ILE A 27 -8.11 -16.60 7.15
CA ILE A 27 -7.81 -15.95 8.43
C ILE A 27 -6.61 -15.02 8.25
N ALA A 28 -5.54 -15.53 7.62
CA ALA A 28 -4.36 -14.71 7.34
C ALA A 28 -4.68 -13.54 6.38
N ALA A 29 -5.52 -13.76 5.37
CA ALA A 29 -5.96 -12.68 4.48
C ALA A 29 -6.77 -11.60 5.23
N GLU A 30 -7.65 -12.01 6.15
CA GLU A 30 -8.43 -11.08 6.95
C GLU A 30 -7.57 -10.31 7.96
N ASN A 31 -6.56 -10.96 8.56
CA ASN A 31 -5.58 -10.27 9.40
C ASN A 31 -4.81 -9.21 8.60
N ILE A 32 -4.41 -9.51 7.36
CA ILE A 32 -3.76 -8.54 6.47
C ILE A 32 -4.69 -7.34 6.19
N ARG A 33 -5.98 -7.59 5.93
CA ARG A 33 -6.96 -6.51 5.73
C ARG A 33 -7.10 -5.63 6.96
N ASN A 34 -7.26 -6.23 8.13
CA ASN A 34 -7.42 -5.48 9.38
C ASN A 34 -6.16 -4.68 9.75
N THR A 35 -4.97 -5.26 9.60
CA THR A 35 -3.73 -4.58 9.99
C THR A 35 -3.28 -3.55 8.94
N LEU A 36 -3.13 -3.94 7.68
CA LEU A 36 -2.55 -3.04 6.67
C LEU A 36 -3.56 -2.02 6.13
N LEU A 37 -4.86 -2.32 6.16
CA LEU A 37 -5.85 -1.53 5.41
C LEU A 37 -6.84 -0.81 6.33
N ALA A 38 -7.16 -1.37 7.49
CA ALA A 38 -7.95 -0.67 8.50
C ALA A 38 -7.07 0.10 9.50
N LEU A 39 -6.12 -0.57 10.17
CA LEU A 39 -5.34 0.09 11.22
C LEU A 39 -4.42 1.19 10.67
N TYR A 40 -3.78 0.97 9.51
CA TYR A 40 -2.99 2.01 8.85
C TYR A 40 -3.84 3.25 8.55
N THR A 41 -4.98 3.10 7.86
CA THR A 41 -5.82 4.25 7.47
C THR A 41 -6.33 5.01 8.67
N PHE A 42 -6.79 4.31 9.71
CA PHE A 42 -7.18 4.95 10.96
C PHE A 42 -6.04 5.69 11.65
N ALA A 43 -4.83 5.13 11.63
CA ALA A 43 -3.65 5.80 12.18
C ALA A 43 -3.30 7.07 11.40
N ILE A 44 -3.36 7.02 10.06
CA ILE A 44 -3.10 8.18 9.19
C ILE A 44 -4.17 9.25 9.35
N ASP A 45 -5.44 8.90 9.17
CA ASP A 45 -6.56 9.84 9.18
C ASP A 45 -6.78 10.48 10.56
N GLY A 46 -6.45 9.74 11.62
CA GLY A 46 -6.49 10.21 13.01
C GLY A 46 -5.19 10.88 13.49
N CYS A 47 -4.18 11.03 12.63
CA CYS A 47 -2.85 11.55 12.96
C CYS A 47 -2.17 10.84 14.15
N ASN A 48 -2.48 9.56 14.38
CA ASN A 48 -1.92 8.75 15.45
C ASN A 48 -0.64 8.04 14.96
N TRP A 49 0.43 8.79 14.80
CA TRP A 49 1.71 8.30 14.26
C TRP A 49 2.33 7.18 15.12
N ALA A 50 2.12 7.21 16.43
CA ALA A 50 2.60 6.16 17.33
C ALA A 50 1.98 4.78 17.02
N ALA A 51 0.75 4.74 16.49
CA ALA A 51 0.09 3.50 16.11
C ALA A 51 0.73 2.82 14.89
N LEU A 52 1.54 3.53 14.09
CA LEU A 52 2.25 2.95 12.94
C LEU A 52 3.25 1.87 13.34
N SER A 53 3.74 1.87 14.59
CA SER A 53 4.55 0.78 15.16
C SER A 53 3.83 -0.58 15.22
N ARG A 54 2.49 -0.58 15.17
CA ARG A 54 1.65 -1.80 15.12
C ARG A 54 1.37 -2.27 13.70
N VAL A 55 1.72 -1.47 12.69
CA VAL A 55 1.50 -1.75 11.27
C VAL A 55 2.82 -2.16 10.62
N PHE A 56 3.89 -1.43 10.89
CA PHE A 56 5.19 -1.65 10.26
C PHE A 56 6.08 -2.57 11.09
N ALA A 57 6.74 -3.52 10.41
CA ALA A 57 7.85 -4.26 10.99
C ALA A 57 9.03 -3.30 11.29
N PRO A 58 9.91 -3.62 12.26
CA PRO A 58 11.05 -2.76 12.60
C PRO A 58 11.98 -2.46 11.42
N ASN A 59 12.04 -3.36 10.43
CA ASN A 59 12.85 -3.24 9.23
C ASN A 59 12.03 -2.82 7.99
N ALA A 60 10.85 -2.23 8.18
CA ALA A 60 9.99 -1.78 7.09
C ALA A 60 10.71 -0.80 6.16
N ARG A 61 10.34 -0.84 4.88
CA ARG A 61 10.88 0.05 3.85
C ARG A 61 9.73 0.63 3.07
N ALA A 62 9.67 1.95 2.96
CA ALA A 62 8.73 2.63 2.07
C ALA A 62 9.49 3.12 0.83
N ASN A 63 9.15 2.57 -0.33
CA ASN A 63 9.79 2.94 -1.59
C ASN A 63 8.83 3.79 -2.42
N TYR A 64 9.14 5.08 -2.52
CA TYR A 64 8.38 6.05 -3.30
C TYR A 64 9.07 6.38 -4.64
N SER A 65 10.04 5.56 -5.06
CA SER A 65 10.78 5.69 -6.33
C SER A 65 11.39 7.09 -6.51
N ALA A 66 11.46 7.60 -7.75
CA ALA A 66 12.24 8.78 -8.13
C ALA A 66 11.88 10.09 -7.41
N ALA A 67 10.71 10.19 -6.78
CA ALA A 67 10.27 11.43 -6.14
C ALA A 67 10.90 11.66 -4.76
N ILE A 68 11.07 10.61 -3.96
CA ILE A 68 11.42 10.70 -2.53
C ILE A 68 12.53 9.70 -2.16
N GLY A 69 12.70 8.61 -2.92
CA GLY A 69 13.63 7.53 -2.61
C GLY A 69 13.03 6.46 -1.70
N ILE A 70 13.89 5.82 -0.91
CA ILE A 70 13.52 4.75 0.02
C ILE A 70 13.70 5.26 1.45
N LEU A 71 12.64 5.16 2.25
CA LEU A 71 12.67 5.42 3.69
C LEU A 71 12.87 4.11 4.45
N TYR A 72 13.64 4.15 5.52
CA TYR A 72 14.05 2.98 6.30
C TYR A 72 13.54 3.05 7.73
N GLY A 73 12.67 2.12 8.07
CA GLY A 73 12.16 1.92 9.41
C GLY A 73 10.91 2.76 9.74
N PRO A 74 10.14 2.36 10.77
CA PRO A 74 8.86 3.00 11.10
C PRO A 74 8.98 4.49 11.45
N GLU A 75 10.07 4.91 12.08
CA GLU A 75 10.27 6.30 12.51
C GLU A 75 10.44 7.25 11.32
N GLU A 76 11.31 6.92 10.38
CA GLU A 76 11.53 7.74 9.18
C GLU A 76 10.25 7.81 8.33
N ILE A 77 9.55 6.69 8.19
CA ILE A 77 8.26 6.62 7.49
C ILE A 77 7.23 7.53 8.17
N ALA A 78 7.07 7.45 9.50
CA ALA A 78 6.12 8.26 10.25
C ALA A 78 6.45 9.77 10.18
N ASN A 79 7.72 10.14 10.31
CA ASN A 79 8.19 11.52 10.21
C ASN A 79 7.91 12.11 8.82
N TYR A 80 8.18 11.34 7.77
CA TYR A 80 7.90 11.76 6.40
C TYR A 80 6.39 11.95 6.16
N ILE A 81 5.57 10.97 6.56
CA ILE A 81 4.12 11.02 6.37
C ILE A 81 3.51 12.18 7.16
N SER A 82 3.86 12.35 8.43
CA SER A 82 3.34 13.43 9.27
C SER A 82 3.68 14.82 8.70
N THR A 83 4.90 15.01 8.22
CA THR A 83 5.32 16.25 7.56
C THR A 83 4.54 16.51 6.28
N THR A 84 4.38 15.48 5.45
CA THR A 84 3.65 15.57 4.17
C THR A 84 2.18 15.89 4.38
N LEU A 85 1.58 15.37 5.45
CA LEU A 85 0.16 15.54 5.73
C LEU A 85 -0.17 16.77 6.57
N ALA A 86 0.84 17.48 7.11
CA ALA A 86 0.65 18.62 8.01
C ALA A 86 -0.16 19.78 7.40
N SER A 87 -0.17 19.92 6.06
CA SER A 87 -0.95 20.95 5.37
C SER A 87 -2.43 20.63 5.23
N PHE A 88 -2.86 19.40 5.51
CA PHE A 88 -4.23 18.96 5.37
C PHE A 88 -4.95 19.02 6.72
N VAL A 89 -6.06 19.76 6.78
CA VAL A 89 -6.88 19.86 8.00
C VAL A 89 -7.46 18.49 8.39
N ARG A 90 -7.79 17.66 7.39
CA ARG A 90 -8.23 16.27 7.54
C ARG A 90 -7.81 15.47 6.32
N THR A 91 -7.60 14.17 6.52
CA THR A 91 -7.39 13.20 5.43
C THR A 91 -8.39 12.06 5.56
N GLN A 92 -8.63 11.38 4.45
CA GLN A 92 -9.38 10.13 4.43
C GLN A 92 -8.70 9.18 3.45
N GLN A 93 -8.09 8.12 3.96
CA GLN A 93 -7.49 7.10 3.12
C GLN A 93 -8.54 6.08 2.69
N ARG A 94 -8.90 6.13 1.41
CA ARG A 94 -9.85 5.19 0.81
C ARG A 94 -9.09 4.11 0.05
N TYR A 95 -9.15 2.88 0.54
CA TYR A 95 -8.73 1.71 -0.23
C TYR A 95 -9.94 1.06 -0.91
N GLY A 96 -9.81 0.83 -2.22
CA GLY A 96 -10.80 0.13 -3.03
C GLY A 96 -10.48 -1.36 -3.15
N THR A 97 -10.39 -1.85 -4.37
CA THR A 97 -10.13 -3.27 -4.66
C THR A 97 -8.77 -3.69 -4.12
N GLN A 98 -8.73 -4.93 -3.61
CA GLN A 98 -7.56 -5.50 -2.97
C GLN A 98 -7.22 -6.84 -3.61
N TYR A 99 -5.93 -7.06 -3.82
CA TYR A 99 -5.38 -8.35 -4.17
C TYR A 99 -4.43 -8.77 -3.05
N ILE A 100 -4.69 -9.93 -2.45
CA ILE A 100 -3.86 -10.49 -1.37
C ILE A 100 -3.44 -11.89 -1.79
N THR A 101 -2.15 -12.15 -1.75
CA THR A 101 -1.58 -13.47 -1.98
C THR A 101 -0.64 -13.83 -0.83
N ILE A 102 -0.79 -15.03 -0.31
CA ILE A 102 -0.02 -15.54 0.83
C ILE A 102 0.95 -16.59 0.30
N TYR A 103 2.24 -16.37 0.49
CA TYR A 103 3.28 -17.30 0.03
C TYR A 103 3.75 -18.24 1.13
N SER A 104 3.70 -17.78 2.38
CA SER A 104 4.09 -18.56 3.56
C SER A 104 3.45 -17.98 4.83
N PRO A 105 3.54 -18.65 5.99
CA PRO A 105 3.01 -18.14 7.26
C PRO A 105 3.57 -16.76 7.68
N SER A 106 4.71 -16.34 7.13
CA SER A 106 5.36 -15.06 7.47
C SER A 106 5.52 -14.11 6.28
N SER A 107 5.01 -14.46 5.10
CA SER A 107 5.18 -13.64 3.89
C SER A 107 3.93 -13.61 3.02
N ALA A 108 3.47 -12.41 2.72
CA ALA A 108 2.35 -12.16 1.82
C ALA A 108 2.60 -10.88 1.02
N ILE A 109 1.93 -10.74 -0.12
CA ILE A 109 1.83 -9.50 -0.86
C ILE A 109 0.37 -9.04 -0.84
N SER A 110 0.17 -7.76 -0.52
CA SER A 110 -1.11 -7.07 -0.59
C SER A 110 -0.97 -5.86 -1.49
N VAL A 111 -1.86 -5.74 -2.46
CA VAL A 111 -1.92 -4.62 -3.40
C VAL A 111 -3.30 -4.00 -3.31
N THR A 112 -3.35 -2.68 -3.15
CA THR A 112 -4.60 -1.92 -3.09
C THR A 112 -4.62 -0.82 -4.13
N TYR A 113 -5.80 -0.55 -4.68
CA TYR A 113 -6.04 0.48 -5.68
C TYR A 113 -7.32 1.26 -5.33
N PHE A 114 -7.42 2.52 -5.79
CA PHE A 114 -8.55 3.42 -5.56
C PHE A 114 -9.06 4.07 -6.85
#